data_AF-A0A5C5T9H8-F1
#
_entry.id   AF-A0A5C5T9H8-F1
#
_cell.length_a   1.000
_cell.length_b   1.000
_cell.length_c   1.000
_cell.angle_alpha   90.00
_cell.angle_beta   90.00
_cell.angle_gamma   90.00
#
_symmetry.space_group_name_H-M   'P 1'
#
loop_
_entity.id
_entity.type
_entity.pdbx_description
1 polymer ?
#
loop_
_entity_poly.entity_id
_entity_poly.type
_entity_poly.pdbx_seq_one_letter_code
_entity_poly.pdbx_strand_id
1 'polypeptide(L)'
;MKSHRTLNQFIDEQITKFEIPDTEQNQKRLRAKFMRVLKELNFWDNAETRIVGKSKTKVFTQDQLLQLYLKVENYLIKHSTIDEDDLAKYISEATAAIQNYHDTLDKTPDELLKKEEEQKYEPPKISTKTLNHYMLKALFEVFYEPFDITQWNKDLAEYHFTDIEDIDTVNYYLVQKRLNDPISAYTKLRKEQ
;
A
#
# COMPACT_ATOMS: atom_id res chain seq x y z
N MET A 1 23.92 -12.82 -6.71
CA MET A 1 24.72 -11.58 -6.69
C MET A 1 24.48 -10.85 -5.37
N LYS A 2 25.53 -10.56 -4.57
CA LYS A 2 25.36 -9.67 -3.40
C LYS A 2 25.11 -8.26 -3.95
N SER A 3 23.87 -7.78 -3.91
CA SER A 3 23.53 -6.41 -4.29
C SER A 3 24.20 -5.46 -3.30
N HIS A 4 24.97 -4.50 -3.80
CA HIS A 4 25.62 -3.47 -3.00
C HIS A 4 24.93 -2.15 -3.26
N ARG A 5 24.67 -1.37 -2.22
CA ARG A 5 23.96 -0.10 -2.32
C ARG A 5 24.75 1.01 -1.63
N THR A 6 24.59 2.22 -2.13
CA THR A 6 25.19 3.42 -1.53
C THR A 6 24.34 3.91 -0.36
N LEU A 7 24.94 4.72 0.52
CA LEU A 7 24.20 5.33 1.63
C LEU A 7 23.08 6.26 1.12
N ASN A 8 23.26 6.94 -0.01
CA ASN A 8 22.23 7.80 -0.59
C ASN A 8 21.00 6.99 -0.99
N GLN A 9 21.21 5.92 -1.76
CA GLN A 9 20.13 5.03 -2.17
C GLN A 9 19.36 4.49 -0.96
N PHE A 10 20.07 4.10 0.10
CA PHE A 10 19.43 3.64 1.32
C PHE A 10 18.62 4.74 2.03
N ILE A 11 19.11 5.99 2.06
CA ILE A 11 18.37 7.13 2.61
C ILE A 11 17.10 7.38 1.81
N ASP A 12 17.19 7.43 0.49
CA ASP A 12 16.05 7.68 -0.39
C ASP A 12 14.96 6.61 -0.19
N GLU A 13 15.38 5.34 -0.12
CA GLU A 13 14.47 4.22 0.20
C GLU A 13 13.79 4.39 1.57
N GLN A 14 14.52 4.83 2.61
CA GLN A 14 13.93 5.02 3.94
C GLN A 14 12.99 6.23 3.99
N ILE A 15 13.30 7.30 3.27
CA ILE A 15 12.41 8.47 3.15
C ILE A 15 11.09 8.05 2.54
N THR A 16 11.11 7.30 1.43
CA THR A 16 9.89 6.78 0.80
C THR A 16 9.17 5.79 1.71
N LYS A 17 9.89 4.83 2.31
CA LYS A 17 9.30 3.76 3.12
C LYS A 17 8.59 4.29 4.37
N PHE A 18 9.15 5.31 5.01
CA PHE A 18 8.60 5.90 6.25
C PHE A 18 7.84 7.20 5.98
N GLU A 19 7.51 7.52 4.73
CA GLU A 19 6.77 8.74 4.38
C GLU A 19 7.37 10.02 5.01
N ILE A 20 8.69 10.05 5.17
CA ILE A 20 9.38 11.20 5.75
C ILE A 20 9.34 12.32 4.70
N PRO A 21 9.00 13.57 5.04
CA PRO A 21 9.03 14.67 4.08
C PRO A 21 10.41 14.81 3.43
N ASP A 22 10.46 14.70 2.10
CA ASP A 22 11.71 14.75 1.35
C ASP A 22 12.23 16.20 1.25
N THR A 23 12.96 16.61 2.28
CA THR A 23 13.61 17.92 2.37
C THR A 23 15.11 17.74 2.53
N GLU A 24 15.90 18.69 2.02
CA GLU A 24 17.36 18.67 2.21
C GLU A 24 17.75 18.55 3.71
N GLN A 25 16.95 19.16 4.59
CA GLN A 25 17.20 19.12 6.03
C GLN A 25 17.03 17.70 6.57
N ASN A 26 15.96 17.00 6.18
CA ASN A 26 15.73 15.62 6.60
C ASN A 26 16.78 14.67 6.00
N GLN A 27 17.12 14.82 4.72
CA GLN A 27 18.20 14.05 4.10
C GLN A 27 19.55 14.24 4.84
N LYS A 28 19.92 15.48 5.17
CA LYS A 28 21.15 15.78 5.93
C LYS A 28 21.13 15.15 7.33
N ARG A 29 20.00 15.23 8.04
CA ARG A 29 19.84 14.62 9.38
C ARG A 29 19.93 13.10 9.33
N LEU A 30 19.22 12.46 8.40
CA LEU A 30 19.27 11.00 8.20
C LEU A 30 20.68 10.55 7.83
N ARG A 31 21.34 11.26 6.91
CA ARG A 31 22.74 10.98 6.56
C ARG A 31 23.66 11.03 7.77
N ALA A 32 23.56 12.07 8.59
CA ALA A 32 24.38 12.21 9.79
C ALA A 32 24.13 11.06 10.79
N LYS A 33 22.85 10.73 11.03
CA LYS A 33 22.47 9.62 11.91
C LYS A 33 23.00 8.29 11.39
N PHE A 34 22.81 7.98 10.11
CA PHE A 34 23.23 6.72 9.53
C PHE A 34 24.75 6.59 9.48
N MET A 35 25.48 7.66 9.13
CA MET A 35 26.95 7.66 9.20
C MET A 35 27.46 7.38 10.61
N ARG A 36 26.83 7.97 11.64
CA ARG A 36 27.20 7.71 13.04
C ARG A 36 27.00 6.24 13.40
N VAL A 37 25.84 5.66 13.07
CA VAL A 37 25.55 4.25 13.38
C VAL A 37 26.45 3.30 12.58
N LEU A 38 26.74 3.61 11.31
CA LEU A 38 27.68 2.84 10.50
C LEU A 38 29.12 2.85 11.07
N LYS A 39 29.53 3.95 11.72
CA LYS A 39 30.81 4.00 12.45
C LYS A 39 30.75 3.18 13.73
N GLU A 40 29.67 3.29 14.50
CA GLU A 40 29.45 2.49 15.72
C GLU A 40 29.47 0.97 15.42
N LEU A 41 28.98 0.56 14.24
CA LEU A 41 29.02 -0.83 13.75
C LEU A 41 30.35 -1.22 13.09
N ASN A 42 31.36 -0.33 13.03
CA ASN A 42 32.62 -0.51 12.31
C ASN A 42 32.46 -0.82 10.80
N PHE A 43 31.34 -0.44 10.20
CA PHE A 43 31.09 -0.65 8.76
C PHE A 43 31.55 0.51 7.91
N TRP A 44 31.55 1.73 8.44
CA TRP A 44 31.90 2.92 7.66
C TRP A 44 33.35 2.91 7.18
N ASP A 45 34.28 2.63 8.08
CA ASP A 45 35.72 2.67 7.79
C ASP A 45 36.14 1.47 6.94
N ASN A 46 35.51 0.31 7.15
CA ASN A 46 35.75 -0.93 6.41
C ASN A 46 34.91 -1.07 5.12
N ALA A 47 34.10 -0.07 4.77
CA ALA A 47 33.22 -0.14 3.60
C ALA A 47 34.02 -0.21 2.29
N GLU A 48 33.63 -1.14 1.42
CA GLU A 48 34.13 -1.22 0.06
C GLU A 48 33.85 0.11 -0.67
N THR A 49 34.81 0.57 -1.45
CA THR A 49 34.65 1.79 -2.25
C THR A 49 34.61 1.41 -3.72
N ARG A 50 33.51 1.76 -4.40
CA ARG A 50 33.33 1.53 -5.84
C ARG A 50 33.25 2.84 -6.60
N ILE A 51 33.60 2.80 -7.88
CA ILE A 51 33.39 3.94 -8.77
C ILE A 51 31.92 3.93 -9.17
N VAL A 52 31.17 4.95 -8.73
CA VAL A 52 29.78 5.17 -9.10
C VAL A 52 29.75 6.49 -9.88
N GLY A 53 29.52 6.40 -11.20
CA GLY A 53 29.68 7.54 -12.10
C GLY A 53 31.15 7.99 -12.20
N LYS A 54 31.44 9.24 -11.79
CA LYS A 54 32.80 9.80 -11.79
C LYS A 54 33.48 9.77 -10.41
N SER A 55 32.77 9.39 -9.34
CA SER A 55 33.25 9.48 -7.97
C SER A 55 33.45 8.12 -7.31
N LYS A 56 34.45 8.03 -6.43
CA LYS A 56 34.64 6.88 -5.53
C LYS A 56 33.66 6.99 -4.37
N THR A 57 32.70 6.07 -4.31
CA THR A 57 31.60 6.07 -3.33
C THR A 57 31.64 4.78 -2.51
N LYS A 58 31.44 4.90 -1.19
CA LYS A 58 31.32 3.74 -0.30
C LYS A 58 30.00 3.01 -0.57
N VAL A 59 30.10 1.69 -0.65
CA VAL A 59 28.95 0.80 -0.87
C VAL A 59 28.85 -0.21 0.27
N PHE A 60 27.64 -0.62 0.58
CA PHE A 60 27.30 -1.49 1.69
C PHE A 60 26.56 -2.72 1.18
N THR A 61 26.81 -3.85 1.82
CA THR A 61 26.09 -5.09 1.54
C THR A 61 24.68 -5.03 2.13
N GLN A 62 23.80 -5.91 1.66
CA GLN A 62 22.45 -6.04 2.22
C GLN A 62 22.46 -6.29 3.73
N ASP A 63 23.38 -7.12 4.22
CA ASP A 63 23.49 -7.46 5.64
C ASP A 63 23.90 -6.24 6.49
N GLN A 64 24.89 -5.47 6.02
CA GLN A 64 25.30 -4.23 6.69
C GLN A 64 24.15 -3.20 6.77
N LEU A 65 23.35 -3.11 5.70
CA LEU A 65 22.19 -2.21 5.65
C LEU A 65 21.04 -2.71 6.52
N LEU A 66 20.84 -4.02 6.65
CA LEU A 66 19.87 -4.59 7.57
C LEU A 66 20.25 -4.31 9.03
N GLN A 67 21.53 -4.50 9.39
CA GLN A 67 22.02 -4.18 10.73
C GLN A 67 21.91 -2.69 11.04
N LEU A 68 22.20 -1.82 10.05
CA LEU A 68 21.94 -0.39 10.17
C LEU A 68 20.46 -0.11 10.42
N TYR A 69 19.57 -0.68 9.60
CA TYR A 69 18.12 -0.53 9.70
C TYR A 69 17.60 -0.83 11.11
N LEU A 70 17.96 -2.00 11.65
CA LEU A 70 17.52 -2.44 12.99
C LEU A 70 17.94 -1.45 14.11
N LYS A 71 19.04 -0.72 13.93
CA LYS A 71 19.52 0.28 14.90
C LYS A 71 18.86 1.66 14.74
N VAL A 72 18.29 1.95 13.58
CA VAL A 72 17.72 3.27 13.25
C VAL A 72 16.21 3.26 13.07
N GLU A 73 15.55 2.11 13.07
CA GLU A 73 14.11 1.97 12.88
C GLU A 73 13.30 2.89 13.81
N ASN A 74 13.53 2.83 15.12
CA ASN A 74 12.86 3.72 16.08
C ASN A 74 13.13 5.21 15.82
N TYR A 75 14.29 5.55 15.24
CA TYR A 75 14.59 6.94 14.87
C TYR A 75 13.81 7.37 13.61
N LEU A 76 13.59 6.45 12.67
CA LEU A 76 12.82 6.69 11.45
C LEU A 76 11.34 6.85 11.77
N ILE A 77 10.77 6.00 12.62
CA ILE A 77 9.37 6.10 13.07
C ILE A 77 9.11 7.47 13.71
N LYS A 78 9.97 7.93 14.61
CA LYS A 78 9.83 9.25 15.27
C LYS A 78 9.92 10.47 14.35
N HIS A 79 10.40 10.28 13.12
CA HIS A 79 10.52 11.35 12.13
C HIS A 79 9.64 11.12 10.89
N SER A 80 8.85 10.06 10.92
CA SER A 80 7.84 9.75 9.91
C SER A 80 6.55 10.51 10.15
N THR A 81 5.64 10.46 9.17
CA THR A 81 4.24 10.86 9.33
C THR A 81 3.36 9.74 9.86
N ILE A 82 3.94 8.58 10.16
CA ILE A 82 3.22 7.40 10.64
C ILE A 82 2.73 7.68 12.07
N ASP A 83 1.47 7.34 12.32
CA ASP A 83 0.88 7.38 13.65
C ASP A 83 1.48 6.27 14.52
N GLU A 84 2.22 6.66 15.57
CA GLU A 84 2.93 5.73 16.46
C GLU A 84 1.95 4.87 17.27
N ASP A 85 0.78 5.40 17.64
CA ASP A 85 -0.24 4.67 18.40
C ASP A 85 -0.95 3.65 17.50
N ASP A 86 -1.29 4.04 16.26
CA ASP A 86 -1.88 3.13 15.27
C ASP A 86 -0.90 1.99 14.90
N LEU A 87 0.38 2.32 14.70
CA LEU A 87 1.43 1.33 14.45
C LEU A 87 1.59 0.37 15.64
N ALA A 88 1.61 0.87 16.87
CA ALA A 88 1.73 0.05 18.06
C ALA A 88 0.53 -0.90 18.21
N LYS A 89 -0.68 -0.41 17.93
CA LYS A 89 -1.90 -1.22 17.92
C LYS A 89 -1.82 -2.33 16.86
N TYR A 90 -1.44 -1.99 15.63
CA TYR A 90 -1.25 -2.97 14.56
C TYR A 90 -0.22 -4.05 14.93
N ILE A 91 0.93 -3.67 15.48
CA ILE A 91 1.96 -4.61 15.92
C ILE A 91 1.42 -5.54 17.01
N SER A 92 0.65 -5.01 17.97
CA SER A 92 0.03 -5.80 19.03
C SER A 92 -0.95 -6.84 18.47
N GLU A 93 -1.84 -6.42 17.57
CA GLU A 93 -2.81 -7.30 16.90
C GLU A 93 -2.13 -8.38 16.06
N ALA A 94 -1.10 -8.00 15.28
CA ALA A 94 -0.32 -8.93 14.48
C ALA A 94 0.42 -9.96 15.35
N THR A 95 1.02 -9.52 16.46
CA THR A 95 1.71 -10.42 17.41
C THR A 95 0.72 -11.40 18.03
N ALA A 96 -0.47 -10.95 18.41
CA ALA A 96 -1.53 -11.82 18.94
C ALA A 96 -2.01 -12.83 17.88
N ALA A 97 -2.17 -12.41 16.62
CA ALA A 97 -2.53 -13.30 15.52
C ALA A 97 -1.46 -14.37 15.24
N ILE A 98 -0.18 -13.98 15.24
CA ILE A 98 0.95 -14.90 15.08
C ILE A 98 0.99 -15.90 16.24
N GLN A 99 0.80 -15.45 17.47
CA GLN A 99 0.76 -16.33 18.64
C GLN A 99 -0.41 -17.31 18.55
N ASN A 100 -1.61 -16.83 18.24
CA ASN A 100 -2.78 -17.69 18.04
C ASN A 100 -2.54 -18.71 16.91
N TYR A 101 -1.90 -18.32 15.82
CA TYR A 101 -1.53 -19.23 14.73
C TYR A 101 -0.60 -20.33 15.25
N HIS A 102 0.49 -19.99 15.93
CA HIS A 102 1.39 -20.99 16.53
C HIS A 102 0.67 -21.92 17.52
N ASP A 103 -0.20 -21.38 18.38
CA ASP A 103 -0.99 -22.17 19.33
C ASP A 103 -1.99 -23.13 18.65
N THR A 104 -2.41 -22.82 17.41
CA THR A 104 -3.24 -23.70 16.57
C THR A 104 -2.43 -24.73 15.78
N LEU A 105 -1.23 -24.38 15.30
CA LEU A 105 -0.34 -25.32 14.62
C LEU A 105 0.12 -26.44 15.56
N ASP A 106 0.43 -26.12 16.82
CA ASP A 106 0.77 -27.10 17.85
C ASP A 106 -0.34 -28.15 18.08
N LYS A 107 -1.57 -27.86 17.63
CA LYS A 107 -2.75 -28.73 17.73
C LYS A 107 -3.14 -29.39 16.40
N THR A 108 -2.42 -29.10 15.31
CA THR A 108 -2.77 -29.55 13.95
C THR A 108 -1.86 -30.70 13.50
N PRO A 109 -2.37 -31.79 12.91
CA PRO A 109 -1.55 -32.90 12.44
C PRO A 109 -0.49 -32.51 11.39
N ASP A 110 0.76 -33.00 11.58
CA ASP A 110 1.94 -32.73 10.75
C ASP A 110 1.74 -32.89 9.22
N GLU A 111 0.85 -33.78 8.79
CA GLU A 111 0.59 -34.03 7.37
C GLU A 111 -0.24 -32.93 6.69
N LEU A 112 -1.09 -32.22 7.46
CA LEU A 112 -1.86 -31.08 6.95
C LEU A 112 -0.97 -29.84 6.82
N LEU A 113 -0.04 -29.66 7.76
CA LEU A 113 0.93 -28.57 7.78
C LEU A 113 1.86 -28.61 6.57
N LYS A 114 2.38 -29.80 6.23
CA LYS A 114 3.23 -29.98 5.04
C LYS A 114 2.52 -29.63 3.72
N LYS A 115 1.23 -29.96 3.59
CA LYS A 115 0.43 -29.62 2.40
C LYS A 115 0.21 -28.11 2.26
N GLU A 116 0.08 -27.36 3.35
CA GLU A 116 -0.01 -25.91 3.33
C GLU A 116 1.34 -25.24 3.06
N GLU A 117 2.43 -25.78 3.61
CA GLU A 117 3.79 -25.27 3.36
C GLU A 117 4.25 -25.49 1.91
N GLU A 118 3.87 -26.62 1.30
CA GLU A 118 4.11 -26.89 -0.12
C GLU A 118 3.31 -25.96 -1.06
N GLN A 119 2.24 -25.33 -0.57
CA GLN A 119 1.45 -24.33 -1.30
C GLN A 119 1.98 -22.89 -1.19
N LYS A 120 3.23 -22.66 -0.75
CA LYS A 120 3.76 -21.30 -0.60
C LYS A 120 3.98 -20.56 -1.93
N TYR A 121 3.03 -19.66 -2.19
CA TYR A 121 3.11 -18.28 -2.71
C TYR A 121 3.99 -17.99 -3.94
N GLU A 122 3.36 -17.97 -5.13
CA GLU A 122 3.70 -16.91 -6.06
C GLU A 122 3.24 -15.56 -5.49
N PRO A 123 4.02 -14.46 -5.65
CA PRO A 123 3.54 -13.14 -5.29
C PRO A 123 2.19 -12.90 -6.00
N PRO A 124 1.14 -12.45 -5.29
CA PRO A 124 -0.16 -12.23 -5.90
C PRO A 124 0.00 -11.22 -7.02
N LYS A 125 -0.19 -11.67 -8.26
CA LYS A 125 -0.17 -10.79 -9.43
C LYS A 125 -1.53 -10.11 -9.48
N ILE A 126 -1.53 -8.80 -9.72
CA ILE A 126 -2.78 -8.10 -10.01
C ILE A 126 -3.50 -8.82 -11.15
N SER A 127 -4.78 -9.13 -10.95
CA SER A 127 -5.56 -9.75 -12.02
C SER A 127 -5.79 -8.74 -13.14
N THR A 128 -5.85 -9.20 -14.39
CA THR A 128 -6.21 -8.34 -15.53
C THR A 128 -7.55 -7.64 -15.31
N LYS A 129 -8.50 -8.30 -14.61
CA LYS A 129 -9.79 -7.71 -14.25
C LYS A 129 -9.62 -6.51 -13.31
N THR A 130 -8.78 -6.64 -12.30
CA THR A 130 -8.48 -5.56 -11.35
C THR A 130 -7.77 -4.41 -12.04
N LEU A 131 -6.78 -4.70 -12.88
CA LEU A 131 -6.06 -3.68 -13.65
C LEU A 131 -7.01 -2.91 -14.58
N ASN A 132 -7.83 -3.63 -15.34
CA ASN A 132 -8.82 -3.02 -16.25
C ASN A 132 -9.86 -2.20 -15.49
N HIS A 133 -10.34 -2.65 -14.32
CA HIS A 133 -11.28 -1.90 -13.50
C HIS A 133 -10.72 -0.52 -13.12
N TYR A 134 -9.49 -0.46 -12.61
CA TYR A 134 -8.89 0.80 -12.20
C TYR A 134 -8.52 1.69 -13.39
N MET A 135 -8.04 1.11 -14.51
CA MET A 135 -7.78 1.88 -15.73
C MET A 135 -9.07 2.50 -16.31
N LEU A 136 -10.15 1.72 -16.38
CA LEU A 136 -11.45 2.20 -16.86
C LEU A 136 -12.05 3.23 -15.89
N LYS A 137 -11.94 3.01 -14.58
CA LYS A 137 -12.37 3.99 -13.57
C LYS A 137 -11.60 5.30 -13.71
N ALA A 138 -10.28 5.24 -13.87
CA ALA A 138 -9.45 6.43 -14.06
C ALA A 138 -9.84 7.19 -15.34
N LEU A 139 -10.02 6.49 -16.47
CA LEU A 139 -10.49 7.10 -17.72
C LEU A 139 -11.88 7.71 -17.58
N PHE A 140 -12.80 7.03 -16.89
CA PHE A 140 -14.16 7.52 -16.65
C PHE A 140 -14.13 8.79 -15.79
N GLU A 141 -13.38 8.79 -14.68
CA GLU A 141 -13.29 9.93 -13.75
C GLU A 141 -12.62 11.17 -14.35
N VAL A 142 -11.88 11.05 -15.45
CA VAL A 142 -11.38 12.21 -16.23
C VAL A 142 -12.54 13.01 -16.81
N PHE A 143 -13.56 12.33 -17.36
CA PHE A 143 -14.64 12.98 -18.08
C PHE A 143 -15.92 13.14 -17.25
N TYR A 144 -16.09 12.32 -16.22
CA TYR A 144 -17.34 12.19 -15.48
C TYR A 144 -17.13 12.29 -13.96
N GLU A 145 -18.14 12.79 -13.27
CA GLU A 145 -18.24 12.68 -11.81
C GLU A 145 -18.47 11.21 -11.39
N PRO A 146 -18.08 10.81 -10.18
CA PRO A 146 -18.35 9.47 -9.68
C PRO A 146 -19.84 9.13 -9.79
N PHE A 147 -20.13 7.87 -10.14
CA PHE A 147 -21.49 7.39 -10.27
C PHE A 147 -22.22 7.45 -8.92
N ASP A 148 -23.47 7.94 -8.90
CA ASP A 148 -24.34 7.89 -7.73
C ASP A 148 -24.92 6.48 -7.57
N ILE A 149 -24.09 5.58 -7.04
CA ILE A 149 -24.43 4.19 -6.79
C ILE A 149 -25.57 4.07 -5.78
N THR A 150 -25.67 5.01 -4.82
CA THR A 150 -26.72 5.00 -3.80
C THR A 150 -28.09 5.23 -4.43
N GLN A 151 -28.22 6.25 -5.28
CA GLN A 151 -29.47 6.51 -5.99
C GLN A 151 -29.79 5.42 -7.00
N TRP A 152 -28.79 4.88 -7.70
CA TRP A 152 -29.01 3.77 -8.64
C TRP A 152 -29.52 2.51 -7.96
N ASN A 153 -28.91 2.10 -6.84
CA ASN A 153 -29.37 0.93 -6.09
C ASN A 153 -30.79 1.13 -5.53
N LYS A 154 -31.13 2.35 -5.11
CA LYS A 154 -32.47 2.70 -4.67
C LYS A 154 -33.49 2.56 -5.80
N ASP A 155 -33.15 3.04 -7.00
CA ASP A 155 -34.00 2.93 -8.18
C ASP A 155 -34.17 1.47 -8.64
N LEU A 156 -33.11 0.66 -8.58
CA LEU A 156 -33.19 -0.77 -8.86
C LEU A 156 -34.09 -1.50 -7.86
N ALA A 157 -33.98 -1.17 -6.58
CA ALA A 157 -34.84 -1.74 -5.55
C ALA A 157 -36.31 -1.34 -5.78
N GLU A 158 -36.59 -0.06 -6.02
CA GLU A 158 -37.94 0.42 -6.34
C GLU A 158 -38.52 -0.29 -7.56
N TYR A 159 -37.74 -0.36 -8.65
CA TYR A 159 -38.16 -1.05 -9.87
C TYR A 159 -38.45 -2.54 -9.65
N HIS A 160 -37.64 -3.22 -8.83
CA HIS A 160 -37.78 -4.65 -8.55
C HIS A 160 -38.93 -4.97 -7.60
N PHE A 161 -39.22 -4.10 -6.62
CA PHE A 161 -40.23 -4.35 -5.59
C PHE A 161 -41.58 -3.66 -5.86
N THR A 162 -41.73 -2.89 -6.94
CA THR A 162 -43.02 -2.31 -7.34
C THR A 162 -43.91 -3.39 -7.96
N ASP A 163 -45.08 -3.60 -7.39
CA ASP A 163 -46.10 -4.50 -7.94
C ASP A 163 -46.75 -3.91 -9.19
N ILE A 164 -47.31 -4.77 -10.06
CA ILE A 164 -47.89 -4.36 -11.34
C ILE A 164 -49.04 -3.34 -11.18
N GLU A 165 -49.69 -3.31 -10.02
CA GLU A 165 -50.79 -2.40 -9.70
C GLU A 165 -50.31 -0.97 -9.42
N ASP A 166 -49.02 -0.77 -9.11
CA ASP A 166 -48.44 0.52 -8.69
C ASP A 166 -47.47 1.13 -9.74
N ILE A 167 -47.40 0.54 -10.94
CA ILE A 167 -46.50 0.99 -12.02
C ILE A 167 -46.97 2.28 -12.71
N ASP A 168 -48.23 2.68 -12.52
CA ASP A 168 -48.79 3.92 -13.09
C ASP A 168 -48.39 5.17 -12.29
N THR A 169 -47.61 5.00 -11.22
CA THR A 169 -47.13 6.09 -10.39
C THR A 169 -46.05 6.92 -11.07
N VAL A 170 -46.04 8.22 -10.77
CA VAL A 170 -45.00 9.15 -11.25
C VAL A 170 -43.61 8.70 -10.79
N ASN A 171 -43.51 8.10 -9.59
CA ASN A 171 -42.23 7.62 -9.07
C ASN A 171 -41.67 6.49 -9.94
N TYR A 172 -42.51 5.51 -10.29
CA TYR A 172 -42.10 4.40 -11.16
C TYR A 172 -41.68 4.88 -12.56
N TYR A 173 -42.40 5.83 -13.15
CA TYR A 173 -42.00 6.46 -14.42
C TYR A 173 -40.63 7.15 -14.33
N LEU A 174 -40.37 7.92 -13.27
CA LEU A 174 -39.10 8.61 -13.08
C LEU A 174 -37.93 7.63 -12.85
N VAL A 175 -38.18 6.54 -12.12
CA VAL A 175 -37.22 5.44 -11.93
C VAL A 175 -36.88 4.78 -13.26
N GLN A 176 -37.88 4.37 -14.04
CA GLN A 176 -37.66 3.78 -15.36
C GLN A 176 -36.88 4.73 -16.28
N LYS A 177 -37.21 6.02 -16.28
CA LYS A 177 -36.50 7.02 -17.07
C LYS A 177 -35.01 7.11 -16.71
N ARG A 178 -34.67 7.07 -15.42
CA ARG A 178 -33.28 7.10 -14.96
C ARG A 178 -32.53 5.81 -15.28
N LEU A 179 -33.17 4.64 -15.10
CA LEU A 179 -32.58 3.35 -15.43
C LEU A 179 -32.35 3.14 -16.95
N ASN A 180 -33.17 3.77 -17.79
CA ASN A 180 -33.02 3.71 -19.25
C ASN A 180 -31.92 4.62 -19.81
N ASP A 181 -31.50 5.66 -19.07
CA ASP A 181 -30.33 6.49 -19.41
C ASP A 181 -29.41 6.69 -18.18
N PRO A 182 -28.65 5.66 -17.79
CA PRO A 182 -27.86 5.69 -16.56
C PRO A 182 -26.76 6.76 -16.58
N ILE A 183 -26.19 7.06 -17.76
CA ILE A 183 -25.08 8.01 -17.87
C ILE A 183 -25.58 9.42 -17.57
N SER A 184 -26.71 9.85 -18.14
CA SER A 184 -27.23 11.19 -17.85
C SER A 184 -27.89 11.28 -16.46
N ALA A 185 -28.36 10.15 -15.92
CA ALA A 185 -29.13 10.11 -14.69
C ALA A 185 -28.30 10.02 -13.41
N TYR A 186 -27.19 9.26 -13.43
CA TYR A 186 -26.43 8.92 -12.22
C TYR A 186 -24.98 9.40 -12.25
N THR A 187 -24.56 10.05 -13.33
CA THR A 187 -23.29 10.76 -13.38
C THR A 187 -23.49 12.06 -14.14
N LYS A 188 -22.48 12.93 -14.08
CA LYS A 188 -22.45 14.20 -14.80
C LYS A 188 -21.12 14.33 -15.50
N LEU A 189 -21.16 14.87 -16.72
CA LEU A 189 -19.94 15.28 -17.39
C LEU A 189 -19.27 16.36 -16.54
N ARG A 190 -17.98 16.19 -16.24
CA ARG A 190 -17.19 17.25 -15.63
C ARG A 190 -17.14 18.41 -16.61
N LYS A 191 -17.51 19.61 -16.15
CA LYS A 191 -17.30 20.82 -16.95
C LYS A 191 -15.80 21.07 -17.03
N GLU A 192 -15.31 21.36 -18.23
CA GLU A 192 -13.91 21.71 -18.47
C GLU A 192 -13.47 22.80 -17.47
N GLN A 193 -12.33 22.58 -16.81
CA GLN A 193 -11.62 23.61 -16.04
C GLN A 193 -10.74 24.44 -16.97
#